data_AF-A0A376EA24-F1
#
_entry.id   AF-A0A376EA24-F1
#
_cell.length_a   1.000
_cell.length_b   1.000
_cell.length_c   1.000
_cell.angle_alpha   90.00
_cell.angle_beta   90.00
_cell.angle_gamma   90.00
#
_symmetry.space_group_name_H-M   'P 1'
#
loop_
_entity.id
_entity.type
_entity.pdbx_description
1 polymer ?
#
loop_
_entity_poly.entity_id
_entity_poly.type
_entity_poly.pdbx_seq_one_letter_code
_entity_poly.pdbx_strand_id
1 'polypeptide(L)'
;MPFDDATNDGYISFKIKTKATLTMGDSFSNTAKIYFDYNHPIVTNTFTTTVKNVLATSEVSKGNDMVTIYPNPVQNILNIQSKNTVIKAEIYDANGRMIISASVTGSSINVSELTKGNYIIKLFTKDKTVTHKFIKI
;
A
#
# COMPACT_ATOMS: atom_id res chain seq x y z
N MET A 1 -27.77 -37.38 -27.76
CA MET A 1 -28.25 -36.29 -26.88
C MET A 1 -27.65 -35.00 -27.42
N PRO A 2 -28.43 -33.95 -27.73
CA PRO A 2 -27.93 -32.76 -28.40
C PRO A 2 -27.16 -31.86 -27.42
N PHE A 3 -26.00 -31.37 -27.85
CA PHE A 3 -25.08 -30.50 -27.11
C PHE A 3 -25.44 -29.01 -27.30
N ASP A 4 -26.69 -28.65 -27.07
CA ASP A 4 -27.16 -27.26 -27.16
C ASP A 4 -27.48 -26.74 -25.77
N ASP A 5 -26.44 -26.34 -25.04
CA ASP A 5 -26.54 -25.47 -23.88
C ASP A 5 -25.84 -24.16 -24.22
N ALA A 6 -26.57 -23.05 -24.08
CA ALA A 6 -26.14 -21.68 -24.36
C ALA A 6 -25.00 -21.18 -23.45
N THR A 7 -24.50 -22.02 -22.54
CA THR A 7 -23.46 -21.69 -21.56
C THR A 7 -22.24 -22.62 -21.61
N ASN A 8 -21.88 -23.11 -22.81
CA ASN A 8 -20.70 -23.94 -23.06
C ASN A 8 -19.36 -23.16 -22.96
N ASP A 9 -19.13 -22.49 -21.83
CA ASP A 9 -17.92 -21.76 -21.52
C ASP A 9 -16.94 -22.70 -20.80
N GLY A 10 -16.13 -23.41 -21.58
CA GLY A 10 -15.02 -24.19 -21.05
C GLY A 10 -13.93 -23.29 -20.48
N TYR A 11 -13.64 -23.39 -19.18
CA TYR A 11 -12.53 -22.67 -18.55
C TYR A 11 -11.28 -23.55 -18.49
N ILE A 12 -10.17 -23.06 -19.04
CA ILE A 12 -8.85 -23.67 -18.91
C ILE A 12 -8.00 -22.79 -17.98
N SER A 13 -7.50 -23.36 -16.89
CA SER A 13 -6.55 -22.70 -15.99
C SER A 13 -5.19 -23.39 -16.07
N PHE A 14 -4.12 -22.61 -16.32
CA PHE A 14 -2.75 -23.09 -16.30
C PHE A 14 -1.93 -22.30 -15.28
N LYS A 15 -1.11 -23.02 -14.49
CA LYS A 15 -0.20 -22.42 -13.50
C LYS A 15 1.23 -22.79 -13.86
N ILE A 16 2.05 -21.79 -14.16
CA ILE A 16 3.47 -21.97 -14.49
C ILE A 16 4.28 -21.39 -13.33
N LYS A 17 5.25 -22.17 -12.82
CA LYS A 17 6.18 -21.68 -11.80
C LYS A 17 7.17 -20.71 -12.44
N THR A 18 7.35 -19.54 -11.83
CA THR A 18 8.39 -18.60 -12.22
C THR A 18 9.77 -19.17 -11.87
N LYS A 19 10.79 -18.90 -12.71
CA LYS A 19 12.17 -19.27 -12.38
C LYS A 19 12.71 -18.36 -11.26
N ALA A 20 13.50 -18.93 -10.35
CA ALA A 20 14.04 -18.22 -9.18
C ALA A 20 15.06 -17.10 -9.48
N THR A 21 15.40 -16.87 -10.75
CA THR A 21 16.36 -15.85 -11.20
C THR A 21 15.74 -14.51 -11.52
N LEU A 22 14.42 -14.35 -11.35
CA LEU A 22 13.74 -13.08 -11.61
C LEU A 22 14.13 -12.03 -10.57
N THR A 23 14.51 -10.86 -11.04
CA THR A 23 14.91 -9.71 -10.25
C THR A 23 13.82 -8.63 -10.22
N MET A 24 13.95 -7.71 -9.28
CA MET A 24 13.05 -6.58 -9.12
C MET A 24 13.01 -5.71 -10.38
N GLY A 25 11.82 -5.47 -10.93
CA GLY A 25 11.62 -4.70 -12.16
C GLY A 25 11.52 -5.54 -13.43
N ASP A 26 11.86 -6.83 -13.37
CA ASP A 26 11.71 -7.72 -14.52
C ASP A 26 10.23 -7.81 -14.94
N SER A 27 9.99 -7.72 -16.24
CA SER A 27 8.68 -7.94 -16.83
C SER A 27 8.76 -9.04 -17.86
N PHE A 28 7.79 -9.94 -17.83
CA PHE A 28 7.69 -11.04 -18.79
C PHE A 28 6.26 -11.13 -19.32
N SER A 29 6.16 -11.43 -20.60
CA SER A 29 4.89 -11.56 -21.31
C SER A 29 4.68 -12.99 -21.76
N ASN A 30 3.44 -13.47 -21.69
CA ASN A 30 3.07 -14.79 -22.16
C ASN A 30 1.86 -14.70 -23.09
N THR A 31 1.90 -15.50 -24.16
CA THR A 31 0.83 -15.65 -25.14
C THR A 31 0.59 -17.14 -25.32
N ALA A 32 -0.64 -17.60 -25.16
CA ALA A 32 -1.01 -18.98 -25.38
C ALA A 32 -1.56 -19.19 -26.80
N LYS A 33 -1.40 -20.40 -27.31
CA LYS A 33 -2.01 -20.86 -28.56
C LYS A 33 -2.86 -22.09 -28.24
N ILE A 34 -4.13 -22.05 -28.62
CA ILE A 34 -5.08 -23.15 -28.40
C ILE A 34 -5.24 -23.88 -29.74
N TYR A 35 -4.92 -25.16 -29.76
CA TYR A 35 -5.04 -26.02 -30.94
C TYR A 35 -6.27 -26.90 -30.83
N PHE A 36 -7.07 -26.94 -31.89
CA PHE A 36 -8.19 -27.87 -32.03
C PHE A 36 -7.89 -28.78 -33.21
N ASP A 37 -7.75 -30.07 -32.93
CA ASP A 37 -7.35 -31.09 -33.90
C ASP A 37 -6.12 -30.67 -34.72
N TYR A 38 -6.20 -30.74 -36.06
CA TYR A 38 -5.12 -30.40 -36.98
C TYR A 38 -5.26 -29.00 -37.60
N ASN A 39 -6.10 -28.14 -37.02
CA ASN A 39 -6.33 -26.78 -37.52
C ASN A 39 -5.27 -25.78 -37.01
N HIS A 40 -5.26 -24.58 -37.61
CA HIS A 40 -4.44 -23.47 -37.13
C HIS A 40 -4.86 -23.04 -35.71
N PRO A 41 -3.90 -22.65 -34.85
CA PRO A 41 -4.19 -22.32 -33.47
C PRO A 41 -4.93 -20.99 -33.32
N ILE A 42 -5.82 -20.92 -32.33
CA ILE A 42 -6.37 -19.67 -31.84
C ILE A 42 -5.34 -19.04 -30.89
N VAL A 43 -4.84 -17.86 -31.26
CA VAL A 43 -3.87 -17.10 -30.46
C VAL A 43 -4.62 -16.30 -29.40
N THR A 44 -4.26 -16.47 -28.12
CA THR A 44 -4.88 -15.72 -27.02
C THR A 44 -4.32 -14.30 -26.93
N ASN A 45 -4.93 -13.46 -26.08
CA ASN A 45 -4.33 -12.19 -25.69
C ASN A 45 -2.98 -12.42 -24.97
N THR A 46 -2.07 -11.47 -25.12
CA THR A 46 -0.79 -11.46 -24.41
C THR A 46 -0.99 -10.86 -23.03
N PHE A 47 -0.49 -11.53 -21.99
CA PHE A 47 -0.52 -11.03 -20.62
C PHE A 47 0.90 -10.77 -20.13
N THR A 48 1.12 -9.58 -19.56
CA THR A 48 2.43 -9.15 -19.04
C THR A 48 2.38 -9.13 -17.52
N THR A 49 3.33 -9.82 -16.90
CA THR A 49 3.55 -9.81 -15.44
C THR A 49 4.84 -9.08 -15.13
N THR A 50 4.80 -8.14 -14.19
CA THR A 50 5.98 -7.41 -13.71
C THR A 50 6.27 -7.79 -12.26
N VAL A 51 7.52 -8.13 -11.99
CA VAL A 51 8.01 -8.42 -10.64
C VAL A 51 8.23 -7.10 -9.91
N LYS A 52 7.37 -6.83 -8.91
CA LYS A 52 7.46 -5.66 -8.04
C LYS A 52 7.57 -6.08 -6.59
N ASN A 53 8.33 -5.33 -5.81
CA ASN A 53 8.38 -5.43 -4.36
C ASN A 53 7.09 -4.80 -3.90
N VAL A 54 6.22 -5.60 -3.29
CA VAL A 54 5.10 -5.06 -2.53
C VAL A 54 5.59 -4.82 -1.11
N LEU A 55 6.46 -3.81 -0.95
CA LEU A 55 6.54 -3.02 0.29
C LEU A 55 5.67 -1.77 0.14
N ALA A 56 4.57 -1.89 -0.60
CA ALA A 56 3.54 -0.89 -0.61
C ALA A 56 2.80 -0.98 0.72
N THR A 57 3.17 -0.15 1.70
CA THR A 57 2.08 0.44 2.46
C THR A 57 1.43 1.37 1.47
N SER A 58 0.18 1.10 1.09
CA SER A 58 -0.62 2.08 0.36
C SER A 58 -0.36 3.43 1.02
N GLU A 59 0.38 4.30 0.34
CA GLU A 59 0.36 5.72 0.65
C GLU A 59 -1.12 6.03 0.59
N VAL A 60 -1.73 6.18 1.77
CA VAL A 60 -3.15 6.43 1.91
C VAL A 60 -3.43 7.53 0.91
N SER A 61 -4.11 7.11 -0.15
CA SER A 61 -4.31 7.87 -1.36
C SER A 61 -4.77 9.24 -0.94
N LYS A 62 -4.04 10.26 -1.41
CA LYS A 62 -4.33 11.70 -1.36
C LYS A 62 -5.85 11.97 -1.43
N GLY A 63 -6.53 11.82 -0.30
CA GLY A 63 -7.70 12.61 0.03
C GLY A 63 -7.13 13.93 0.52
N ASN A 64 -7.68 15.03 0.03
CA ASN A 64 -7.31 16.40 0.39
C ASN A 64 -7.61 16.71 1.87
N ASP A 65 -7.12 15.90 2.79
CA ASP A 65 -7.33 16.05 4.23
C ASP A 65 -6.26 16.97 4.79
N MET A 66 -6.75 18.03 5.40
CA MET A 66 -6.09 19.30 5.66
C MET A 66 -5.05 19.26 6.78
N VAL A 67 -4.47 18.09 7.06
CA VAL A 67 -3.57 17.79 8.17
C VAL A 67 -2.22 17.35 7.62
N THR A 68 -1.18 18.15 7.81
CA THR A 68 0.20 17.87 7.44
C THR A 68 1.08 17.84 8.68
N ILE A 69 2.20 17.11 8.61
CA ILE A 69 3.19 17.05 9.69
C ILE A 69 4.58 17.43 9.18
N TYR A 70 5.35 18.17 9.97
CA TYR A 70 6.71 18.59 9.62
C TYR A 70 7.55 18.96 10.86
N PRO A 71 8.89 18.89 10.78
CA PRO A 71 9.67 18.32 9.69
C PRO A 71 9.61 16.80 9.71
N ASN A 72 9.83 16.18 8.54
CA ASN A 72 10.10 14.76 8.43
C ASN A 72 11.30 14.59 7.48
N PRO A 73 12.49 14.17 7.96
CA PRO A 73 12.80 13.66 9.30
C PRO A 73 12.77 14.70 10.45
N VAL A 74 12.48 14.26 11.67
CA VAL A 74 12.36 15.12 12.87
C VAL A 74 13.47 14.84 13.89
N GLN A 75 13.92 15.88 14.58
CA GLN A 75 14.83 15.77 15.72
C GLN A 75 14.06 15.80 17.04
N ASN A 76 13.51 16.95 17.45
CA ASN A 76 12.95 17.08 18.80
C ASN A 76 11.45 17.36 18.80
N ILE A 77 10.98 18.18 17.87
CA ILE A 77 9.60 18.67 17.85
C ILE A 77 8.99 18.41 16.48
N LEU A 78 7.88 17.66 16.47
CA LEU A 78 7.07 17.43 15.29
C LEU A 78 5.89 18.39 15.32
N ASN A 79 5.76 19.23 14.30
CA ASN A 79 4.65 20.16 14.14
C ASN A 79 3.54 19.53 13.30
N ILE A 80 2.31 19.89 13.64
CA ILE A 80 1.08 19.46 12.98
C ILE A 80 0.39 20.72 12.47
N GLN A 81 0.27 20.85 11.15
CA GLN A 81 -0.54 21.89 10.54
C GLN A 81 -1.86 21.28 10.11
N SER A 82 -2.93 21.73 10.75
CA SER A 82 -4.28 21.28 10.43
C SER A 82 -5.22 22.47 10.31
N LYS A 83 -6.14 22.44 9.34
CA LYS A 83 -7.25 23.41 9.28
C LYS A 83 -8.36 23.07 10.31
N ASN A 84 -8.42 21.83 10.78
CA ASN A 84 -9.34 21.38 11.83
C ASN A 84 -8.61 21.20 13.16
N THR A 85 -9.28 21.43 14.29
CA THR A 85 -8.69 21.19 15.61
C THR A 85 -8.37 19.70 15.80
N VAL A 86 -7.11 19.39 16.05
CA VAL A 86 -6.65 18.06 16.47
C VAL A 86 -6.90 17.94 17.97
N ILE A 87 -7.59 16.88 18.38
CA ILE A 87 -8.00 16.65 19.77
C ILE A 87 -7.02 15.72 20.48
N LYS A 88 -6.52 14.72 19.75
CA LYS A 88 -5.65 13.67 20.28
C LYS A 88 -4.60 13.27 19.24
N ALA A 89 -3.41 12.94 19.72
CA ALA A 89 -2.39 12.30 18.93
C ALA A 89 -1.86 11.04 19.63
N GLU A 90 -1.63 10.01 18.83
CA GLU A 90 -1.05 8.75 19.28
C GLU A 90 0.14 8.40 18.37
N ILE A 91 1.28 8.07 18.96
CA ILE A 91 2.48 7.65 18.25
C ILE A 91 2.73 6.18 18.52
N TYR A 92 3.02 5.44 17.44
CA TYR A 92 3.26 4.02 17.43
C TYR A 92 4.65 3.72 16.87
N ASP A 93 5.32 2.71 17.42
CA ASP A 93 6.57 2.18 16.87
C ASP A 93 6.32 1.29 15.63
N ALA A 94 7.39 0.80 15.01
CA ALA A 94 7.32 -0.11 13.86
C ALA A 94 6.64 -1.46 14.16
N ASN A 95 6.55 -1.86 15.44
CA ASN A 95 5.87 -3.07 15.89
C ASN A 95 4.39 -2.82 16.23
N GLY A 96 3.89 -1.59 16.05
CA GLY A 96 2.52 -1.21 16.38
C GLY A 96 2.28 -0.97 17.87
N ARG A 97 3.33 -0.88 18.70
CA ARG A 97 3.20 -0.53 20.12
C ARG A 97 2.99 0.97 20.25
N MET A 98 1.97 1.37 20.99
CA MET A 98 1.72 2.78 21.31
C MET A 98 2.78 3.28 22.31
N ILE A 99 3.52 4.32 21.93
CA ILE A 99 4.59 4.91 22.74
C ILE A 99 4.11 6.19 23.42
N ILE A 100 3.35 7.01 22.70
CA ILE A 100 2.81 8.28 23.21
C ILE A 100 1.31 8.32 22.90
N SER A 101 0.51 8.74 23.87
CA SER A 101 -0.90 9.10 23.70
C SER A 101 -1.17 10.36 24.49
N ALA A 102 -1.42 11.47 23.81
CA ALA A 102 -1.64 12.76 24.44
C ALA A 102 -2.82 13.50 23.80
N SER A 103 -3.57 14.23 24.62
CA SER A 103 -4.50 15.24 24.15
C SER A 103 -3.68 16.40 23.59
N VAL A 104 -3.98 16.80 22.35
CA VAL A 104 -3.21 17.84 21.66
C VAL A 104 -3.93 19.16 21.85
N THR A 105 -3.36 20.05 22.67
CA THR A 105 -3.87 21.41 22.88
C THR A 105 -3.13 22.46 22.04
N GLY A 106 -2.18 22.05 21.20
CA GLY A 106 -1.38 22.93 20.34
C GLY A 106 -1.04 22.30 18.99
N SER A 107 -0.12 22.92 18.24
CA SER A 107 0.27 22.47 16.89
C SER A 107 1.58 21.69 16.87
N SER A 108 2.04 21.17 18.01
CA SER A 108 3.33 20.47 18.09
C SER A 108 3.33 19.35 19.13
N ILE A 109 4.19 18.36 18.90
CA ILE A 109 4.41 17.21 19.77
C ILE A 109 5.90 17.07 19.99
N ASN A 110 6.30 16.91 21.25
CA ASN A 110 7.66 16.59 21.60
C ASN A 110 7.93 15.10 21.36
N VAL A 111 8.93 14.80 20.54
CA VAL A 111 9.39 13.46 20.16
C VAL A 111 10.85 13.23 20.54
N SER A 112 11.44 14.07 21.40
CA SER A 112 12.85 14.01 21.79
C SER A 112 13.21 12.70 22.52
N GLU A 113 12.26 12.12 23.25
CA GLU A 113 12.44 10.87 23.98
C GLU A 113 12.35 9.63 23.10
N LEU A 114 11.94 9.78 21.83
CA LEU A 114 11.90 8.68 20.88
C LEU A 114 13.31 8.35 20.39
N THR A 115 13.62 7.06 20.34
CA THR A 115 14.84 6.55 19.69
C THR A 115 14.80 6.81 18.18
N LYS A 116 15.97 6.79 17.52
CA LYS A 116 16.02 6.94 16.06
C LYS A 116 15.29 5.77 15.38
N GLY A 117 14.44 6.07 14.40
CA GLY A 117 13.65 5.04 13.73
C GLY A 117 12.41 5.55 13.02
N ASN A 118 11.61 4.59 12.52
CA ASN A 118 10.36 4.84 11.84
C ASN A 118 9.20 4.80 12.83
N TYR A 119 8.30 5.77 12.74
CA TYR A 119 7.14 5.89 13.60
C TYR A 119 5.87 6.18 12.79
N ILE A 120 4.73 5.79 13.35
CA ILE A 120 3.41 6.11 12.83
C ILE A 120 2.72 7.03 13.83
N ILE A 121 2.19 8.15 13.36
CA ILE A 121 1.35 9.05 14.16
C ILE A 121 -0.10 8.99 13.67
N LYS A 122 -1.04 8.75 14.60
CA LYS A 122 -2.47 8.89 14.38
C LYS A 122 -2.95 10.19 15.02
N LEU A 123 -3.63 11.01 14.23
CA LEU A 123 -4.16 12.31 14.61
C LEU A 123 -5.68 12.22 14.57
N PHE A 124 -6.33 12.49 15.69
CA PHE A 124 -7.78 12.47 15.82
C PHE A 124 -8.30 13.90 15.79
N THR A 125 -9.09 14.21 14.76
CA THR A 125 -9.87 15.45 14.68
C THR A 125 -11.32 15.16 15.04
N LYS A 126 -12.19 16.18 15.12
CA LYS A 126 -13.62 16.00 15.41
C LYS A 126 -14.31 15.03 14.44
N ASP A 127 -13.94 15.08 13.16
CA ASP A 127 -14.67 14.39 12.10
C ASP A 127 -13.92 13.17 11.57
N LYS A 128 -12.59 13.17 11.66
CA LYS A 128 -11.73 12.17 11.01
C LYS A 128 -10.51 11.82 11.83
N THR A 129 -10.02 10.60 11.61
CA THR A 129 -8.70 10.15 12.07
C THR A 129 -7.75 10.09 10.87
N VAL A 130 -6.61 10.77 10.96
CA VAL A 130 -5.60 10.85 9.91
C VAL A 130 -4.32 10.18 10.40
N THR A 131 -3.71 9.34 9.57
CA THR A 131 -2.47 8.63 9.93
C THR A 131 -1.33 9.09 9.04
N HIS A 132 -0.19 9.44 9.65
CA HIS A 132 1.03 9.80 8.95
C HIS A 132 2.22 8.97 9.45
N LYS A 133 3.24 8.84 8.59
CA LYS A 133 4.53 8.24 8.94
C LYS A 133 5.59 9.32 9.04
N PHE A 134 6.49 9.18 10.00
CA PHE A 134 7.65 10.08 10.11
C PHE A 134 8.89 9.33 10.60
N ILE A 135 10.05 9.92 10.36
CA ILE A 135 11.36 9.38 10.69
C ILE A 135 12.00 10.24 11.78
N LYS A 136 12.40 9.62 12.88
CA LYS A 136 13.17 10.26 13.96
C LYS A 136 14.67 10.06 13.74
N ILE A 137 15.44 11.14 13.77
CA ILE A 137 16.91 11.15 13.62
C ILE A 137 17.65 11.58 14.87
#